data_AF-A0A7S0W0J1-F1
#
_entry.id   AF-A0A7S0W0J1-F1
#
_cell.length_a   1.000
_cell.length_b   1.000
_cell.length_c   1.000
_cell.angle_alpha   90.00
_cell.angle_beta   90.00
_cell.angle_gamma   90.00
#
_symmetry.space_group_name_H-M   'P 1'
#
loop_
_entity.id
_entity.type
_entity.pdbx_description
1 polymer ?
#
loop_
_entity_poly.entity_id
_entity_poly.type
_entity_poly.pdbx_seq_one_letter_code
_entity_poly.pdbx_strand_id
1 'polypeptide(L)'
;GQSYPAVDSDTVITATLRANVPLLSGSLVTLSGLTGSQTASGNLAMSSSGAFTASPAWDQGGSLVFSALSDLPVADYVVSFTLRNAASAQASPAVSVSGSVECGADDAPIAAAAVSKPGSTVVGHPGGGDPLYAMVPTFEIKSLAQSSPLAYGNNFITVTLQGNIDLASADASVITLSGFTSLTPTSSPVLLYNDTSKSAFSDGSTAGYAAFAGEALVLTVASGETVLAYVPYTFWFEVTN
;
A
#
# COMPACT_ATOMS: atom_id res chain seq x y z
N GLY A 1 7.08 7.02 8.15
CA GLY A 1 5.95 6.19 7.72
C GLY A 1 6.41 5.14 6.73
N GLN A 2 5.47 4.44 6.11
CA GLN A 2 5.72 3.44 5.07
C GLN A 2 5.04 3.83 3.74
N SER A 3 5.51 3.29 2.62
CA SER A 3 5.00 3.61 1.29
C SER A 3 3.80 2.78 0.84
N TYR A 4 3.66 1.54 1.34
CA TYR A 4 2.60 0.63 0.91
C TYR A 4 2.24 -0.39 2.03
N PRO A 5 0.94 -0.60 2.34
CA PRO A 5 0.49 -1.42 3.47
C PRO A 5 0.03 -2.84 3.13
N ALA A 6 0.13 -3.32 1.89
CA ALA A 6 -0.33 -4.68 1.60
C ALA A 6 0.53 -5.73 2.31
N VAL A 7 -0.08 -6.85 2.68
CA VAL A 7 0.67 -8.06 3.07
C VAL A 7 1.55 -8.52 1.91
N ASP A 8 2.64 -9.21 2.23
CA ASP A 8 3.52 -9.82 1.22
C ASP A 8 4.04 -8.85 0.14
N SER A 9 4.13 -7.55 0.46
CA SER A 9 4.69 -6.53 -0.41
C SER A 9 5.93 -5.90 0.19
N ASP A 10 6.81 -5.42 -0.67
CA ASP A 10 7.89 -4.54 -0.26
C ASP A 10 7.34 -3.15 0.03
N THR A 11 7.92 -2.47 1.01
CA THR A 11 7.52 -1.14 1.47
C THR A 11 8.74 -0.34 1.88
N VAL A 12 8.78 0.93 1.53
CA VAL A 12 9.85 1.85 1.95
C VAL A 12 9.46 2.46 3.28
N ILE A 13 10.28 2.21 4.30
CA ILE A 13 10.17 2.87 5.60
C ILE A 13 10.99 4.16 5.55
N THR A 14 10.35 5.28 5.89
CA THR A 14 10.99 6.59 6.01
C THR A 14 10.88 7.09 7.44
N ALA A 15 12.01 7.50 8.04
CA ALA A 15 12.07 8.08 9.37
C ALA A 15 12.81 9.43 9.34
N THR A 16 12.32 10.38 10.15
CA THR A 16 13.00 11.65 10.40
C THR A 16 13.57 11.62 11.80
N LEU A 17 14.86 11.93 11.92
CA LEU A 17 15.64 11.85 13.15
C LEU A 17 16.19 13.24 13.48
N ARG A 18 16.10 13.63 14.75
CA ARG A 18 16.74 14.84 15.26
C ARG A 18 17.27 14.57 16.67
N ALA A 19 18.59 14.61 16.81
CA ALA A 19 19.22 14.61 18.13
C ALA A 19 19.17 16.01 18.75
N ASN A 20 19.26 16.10 20.08
CA ASN A 20 19.35 17.38 20.80
C ASN A 20 20.79 17.92 20.90
N VAL A 21 21.77 17.11 20.51
CA VAL A 21 23.20 17.43 20.42
C VAL A 21 23.73 16.97 19.06
N PRO A 22 24.86 17.52 18.57
CA PRO A 22 25.52 16.99 17.38
C PRO A 22 25.86 15.50 17.56
N LEU A 23 25.72 14.72 16.49
CA LEU A 23 26.20 13.34 16.45
C LEU A 23 27.60 13.36 15.84
N LEU A 24 28.63 13.03 16.62
CA LEU A 24 30.00 12.94 16.09
C LEU A 24 30.13 11.71 15.18
N SER A 25 31.09 11.76 14.26
CA SER A 25 31.41 10.63 13.37
C SER A 25 31.59 9.34 14.18
N GLY A 26 30.90 8.26 13.80
CA GLY A 26 30.90 6.99 14.55
C GLY A 26 29.72 6.80 15.50
N SER A 27 29.00 7.86 15.86
CA SER A 27 27.78 7.77 16.70
C SER A 27 26.78 6.77 16.12
N LEU A 28 26.21 5.92 16.96
CA LEU A 28 25.27 4.88 16.56
C LEU A 28 23.82 5.31 16.75
N VAL A 29 22.96 4.92 15.81
CA VAL A 29 21.51 5.05 15.91
C VAL A 29 20.89 3.68 15.65
N THR A 30 19.96 3.30 16.51
CA THR A 30 19.22 2.03 16.42
C THR A 30 17.72 2.31 16.36
N LEU A 31 17.09 1.89 15.27
CA LEU A 31 15.63 1.76 15.18
C LEU A 31 15.25 0.34 15.59
N SER A 32 14.41 0.21 16.60
CA SER A 32 14.01 -1.07 17.20
C SER A 32 12.48 -1.23 17.22
N GLY A 33 12.01 -2.46 17.33
CA GLY A 33 10.58 -2.77 17.39
C GLY A 33 9.90 -2.87 16.02
N LEU A 34 10.66 -2.82 14.92
CA LEU A 34 10.19 -3.05 13.54
C LEU A 34 9.89 -4.55 13.30
N THR A 35 9.07 -5.13 14.18
CA THR A 35 8.76 -6.56 14.23
C THR A 35 7.74 -6.99 13.18
N GLY A 36 7.75 -8.28 12.82
CA GLY A 36 6.82 -8.86 11.85
C GLY A 36 7.19 -8.64 10.39
N SER A 37 8.32 -7.99 10.11
CA SER A 37 8.85 -7.93 8.75
C SER A 37 9.34 -9.31 8.26
N GLN A 38 9.10 -9.60 6.99
CA GLN A 38 9.63 -10.79 6.32
C GLN A 38 11.05 -10.59 5.78
N THR A 39 11.63 -9.40 5.89
CA THR A 39 12.99 -9.13 5.41
C THR A 39 14.00 -9.93 6.23
N ALA A 40 14.73 -10.83 5.55
CA ALA A 40 15.79 -11.62 6.18
C ALA A 40 16.89 -10.72 6.76
N SER A 41 17.53 -11.18 7.84
CA SER A 41 18.63 -10.47 8.47
C SER A 41 19.81 -10.32 7.50
N GLY A 42 20.52 -9.20 7.58
CA GLY A 42 21.60 -8.86 6.66
C GLY A 42 21.78 -7.36 6.55
N ASN A 43 22.59 -6.90 5.60
CA ASN A 43 22.74 -5.48 5.36
C ASN A 43 21.66 -4.98 4.40
N LEU A 44 20.97 -3.89 4.76
CA LEU A 44 20.01 -3.24 3.86
C LEU A 44 20.66 -2.09 3.12
N ALA A 45 20.13 -1.72 1.95
CA ALA A 45 20.43 -0.44 1.34
C ALA A 45 19.62 0.66 2.03
N MET A 46 20.28 1.75 2.44
CA MET A 46 19.63 2.89 3.08
C MET A 46 20.06 4.20 2.43
N SER A 47 19.10 5.08 2.18
CA SER A 47 19.35 6.44 1.72
C SER A 47 19.24 7.42 2.89
N SER A 48 20.24 8.29 3.04
CA SER A 48 20.30 9.31 4.09
C SER A 48 21.02 10.59 3.65
N SER A 49 21.09 10.85 2.34
CA SER A 49 21.86 11.97 1.76
C SER A 49 23.33 12.06 2.24
N GLY A 50 23.96 10.90 2.49
CA GLY A 50 25.37 10.81 2.93
C GLY A 50 25.61 11.02 4.42
N ALA A 51 24.58 11.26 5.24
CA ALA A 51 24.75 11.46 6.69
C ALA A 51 25.13 10.19 7.47
N PHE A 52 24.56 9.04 7.08
CA PHE A 52 24.69 7.78 7.78
C PHE A 52 25.17 6.66 6.85
N THR A 53 25.62 5.54 7.42
CA THR A 53 26.04 4.35 6.69
C THR A 53 24.99 3.91 5.66
N ALA A 54 25.37 3.78 4.40
CA ALA A 54 24.46 3.36 3.33
C ALA A 54 24.08 1.87 3.38
N SER A 55 24.76 1.07 4.21
CA SER A 55 24.57 -0.38 4.34
C SER A 55 24.35 -0.82 5.80
N PRO A 56 23.32 -0.30 6.50
CA PRO A 56 23.03 -0.65 7.89
C PRO A 56 22.84 -2.14 8.12
N ALA A 57 23.21 -2.60 9.31
CA ALA A 57 22.92 -3.95 9.77
C ALA A 57 21.45 -4.05 10.20
N TRP A 58 20.73 -4.98 9.58
CA TRP A 58 19.35 -5.32 9.89
C TRP A 58 19.27 -6.72 10.51
N ASP A 59 18.56 -6.79 11.63
CA ASP A 59 18.13 -8.02 12.26
C ASP A 59 16.61 -8.17 12.09
N GLN A 60 16.18 -9.33 11.61
CA GLN A 60 14.77 -9.64 11.36
C GLN A 60 13.93 -9.64 12.65
N GLY A 61 14.55 -9.70 13.83
CA GLY A 61 13.90 -9.42 15.11
C GLY A 61 13.40 -7.98 15.26
N GLY A 62 13.66 -7.11 14.29
CA GLY A 62 13.08 -5.77 14.19
C GLY A 62 14.05 -4.65 14.59
N SER A 63 15.35 -4.84 14.37
CA SER A 63 16.39 -3.89 14.74
C SER A 63 17.24 -3.49 13.54
N LEU A 64 17.33 -2.18 13.28
CA LEU A 64 18.20 -1.59 12.27
C LEU A 64 19.23 -0.69 12.95
N VAL A 65 20.52 -0.95 12.72
CA VAL A 65 21.62 -0.17 13.30
C VAL A 65 22.44 0.49 12.20
N PHE A 66 22.68 1.80 12.35
CA PHE A 66 23.52 2.60 11.45
C PHE A 66 24.38 3.59 12.25
N SER A 67 25.46 4.07 11.63
CA SER A 67 26.35 5.06 12.23
C SER A 67 26.43 6.35 11.43
N ALA A 68 26.72 7.46 12.11
CA ALA A 68 27.06 8.73 11.47
C ALA A 68 28.38 8.61 10.70
N LEU A 69 28.43 9.09 9.46
CA LEU A 69 29.63 9.03 8.61
C LEU A 69 30.57 10.24 8.79
N SER A 70 30.06 11.31 9.38
CA SER A 70 30.78 12.54 9.69
C SER A 70 30.13 13.20 10.90
N ASP A 71 30.69 14.31 11.37
CA ASP A 71 30.04 15.13 12.40
C ASP A 71 28.76 15.73 11.83
N LEU A 72 27.64 15.40 12.46
CA LEU A 72 26.30 15.82 12.08
C LEU A 72 25.81 16.90 13.06
N PRO A 73 25.59 18.16 12.62
CA PRO A 73 25.01 19.18 13.47
C PRO A 73 23.58 18.84 13.91
N VAL A 74 23.03 19.60 14.85
CA VAL A 74 21.62 19.48 15.25
C VAL A 74 20.71 19.90 14.09
N ALA A 75 20.18 18.93 13.36
CA ALA A 75 19.30 19.10 12.23
C ALA A 75 18.33 17.91 12.09
N ASP A 76 17.36 18.03 11.20
CA ASP A 76 16.50 16.91 10.81
C ASP A 76 17.20 16.08 9.72
N TYR A 77 17.35 14.80 9.98
CA TYR A 77 17.90 13.84 9.04
C TYR A 77 16.84 12.84 8.63
N VAL A 78 16.66 12.68 7.33
CA VAL A 78 15.71 11.71 6.77
C VAL A 78 16.48 10.46 6.34
N VAL A 79 16.05 9.31 6.84
CA VAL A 79 16.55 8.00 6.41
C VAL A 79 15.42 7.22 5.75
N SER A 80 15.74 6.44 4.72
CA SER A 80 14.80 5.52 4.08
C SER A 80 15.44 4.20 3.69
N PHE A 81 14.73 3.11 3.90
CA PHE A 81 15.16 1.74 3.60
C PHE A 81 13.94 0.87 3.28
N THR A 82 14.14 -0.22 2.54
CA THR A 82 13.04 -1.11 2.14
C THR A 82 12.95 -2.32 3.07
N LEU A 83 11.74 -2.61 3.54
CA LEU A 83 11.39 -3.83 4.24
C LEU A 83 10.25 -4.55 3.50
N ARG A 84 10.03 -5.82 3.82
CA ARG A 84 8.89 -6.60 3.35
C ARG A 84 7.87 -6.72 4.47
N ASN A 85 6.63 -6.36 4.20
CA ASN A 85 5.52 -6.45 5.15
C ASN A 85 5.25 -7.90 5.56
N ALA A 86 4.54 -8.09 6.67
CA ALA A 86 4.10 -9.41 7.13
C ALA A 86 3.27 -10.15 6.07
N ALA A 87 3.26 -11.49 6.13
CA ALA A 87 2.46 -12.34 5.24
C ALA A 87 0.95 -12.34 5.60
N SER A 88 0.62 -11.86 6.79
CA SER A 88 -0.74 -11.74 7.29
C SER A 88 -0.99 -10.32 7.78
N ALA A 89 -2.27 -9.95 7.90
CA ALA A 89 -2.66 -8.67 8.46
C ALA A 89 -1.99 -8.45 9.84
N GLN A 90 -1.43 -7.27 10.05
CA GLN A 90 -0.68 -6.90 11.23
C GLN A 90 -0.93 -5.42 11.55
N ALA A 91 -1.23 -5.13 12.82
CA ALA A 91 -1.22 -3.75 13.32
C ALA A 91 0.23 -3.23 13.36
N SER A 92 0.44 -1.95 13.08
CA SER A 92 1.78 -1.34 13.14
C SER A 92 2.40 -1.59 14.53
N PRO A 93 3.60 -2.19 14.62
CA PRO A 93 4.24 -2.46 15.90
C PRO A 93 4.69 -1.18 16.61
N ALA A 94 5.02 -1.27 17.90
CA ALA A 94 5.63 -0.17 18.63
C ALA A 94 7.09 -0.03 18.21
N VAL A 95 7.48 1.14 17.69
CA VAL A 95 8.83 1.42 17.22
C VAL A 95 9.51 2.37 18.20
N SER A 96 10.78 2.13 18.51
CA SER A 96 11.60 2.99 19.36
C SER A 96 12.93 3.32 18.71
N VAL A 97 13.46 4.51 18.99
CA VAL A 97 14.80 4.94 18.58
C VAL A 97 15.70 5.06 19.81
N SER A 98 16.93 4.60 19.69
CA SER A 98 17.99 4.71 20.71
C SER A 98 19.34 4.85 20.01
N GLY A 99 20.42 4.99 20.77
CA GLY A 99 21.75 5.10 20.17
C GLY A 99 22.85 5.44 21.16
N SER A 100 23.99 5.86 20.62
CA SER A 100 25.09 6.45 21.37
C SER A 100 25.67 7.64 20.60
N VAL A 101 26.08 8.66 21.34
CA VAL A 101 26.88 9.78 20.80
C VAL A 101 28.34 9.46 21.09
N GLU A 102 29.13 9.36 20.04
CA GLU A 102 30.58 9.19 20.13
C GLU A 102 31.18 10.37 20.92
N CYS A 103 31.98 10.08 21.95
CA CYS A 103 32.74 11.09 22.68
C CYS A 103 34.15 10.65 23.13
N GLY A 104 34.78 9.75 22.37
CA GLY A 104 36.19 9.37 22.52
C GLY A 104 36.36 8.00 23.18
N ALA A 105 36.88 7.97 24.40
CA ALA A 105 37.11 6.70 25.11
C ALA A 105 35.81 6.11 25.69
N ASP A 106 34.82 6.97 25.93
CA ASP A 106 33.49 6.63 26.43
C ASP A 106 32.46 7.19 25.45
N ASP A 107 31.33 6.51 25.32
CA ASP A 107 30.18 6.93 24.50
C ASP A 107 29.01 7.36 25.39
N ALA A 108 28.35 8.45 25.04
CA ALA A 108 27.17 8.91 25.78
C ALA A 108 25.90 8.20 25.26
N PRO A 109 25.12 7.50 26.10
CA PRO A 109 23.95 6.77 25.63
C PRO A 109 22.78 7.70 25.30
N ILE A 110 22.08 7.39 24.20
CA ILE A 110 20.76 7.93 23.88
C ILE A 110 19.73 6.88 24.32
N ALA A 111 19.00 7.19 25.39
CA ALA A 111 17.96 6.31 25.92
C ALA A 111 16.87 6.03 24.86
N ALA A 112 16.31 4.81 24.92
CA ALA A 112 15.23 4.44 24.03
C ALA A 112 13.99 5.33 24.22
N ALA A 113 13.49 5.87 23.12
CA ALA A 113 12.29 6.69 23.08
C ALA A 113 11.33 6.19 22.00
N ALA A 114 10.04 6.26 22.28
CA ALA A 114 9.00 5.87 21.32
C ALA A 114 9.02 6.79 20.09
N VAL A 115 8.96 6.18 18.91
CA VAL A 115 8.83 6.89 17.63
C VAL A 115 7.36 7.24 17.41
N SER A 116 7.09 8.50 17.06
CA SER A 116 5.75 8.92 16.66
C SER A 116 5.37 8.31 15.29
N LYS A 117 4.12 7.87 15.18
CA LYS A 117 3.59 7.31 13.94
C LYS A 117 2.85 8.40 13.15
N PRO A 118 2.94 8.40 11.81
CA PRO A 118 2.33 9.46 11.01
C PRO A 118 0.79 9.42 11.02
N GLY A 119 0.17 8.26 11.20
CA GLY A 119 -1.28 8.09 11.06
C GLY A 119 -1.82 8.40 9.66
N SER A 120 -0.92 8.56 8.68
CA SER A 120 -1.27 9.01 7.33
C SER A 120 -2.02 7.94 6.56
N THR A 121 -3.00 8.36 5.77
CA THR A 121 -3.67 7.49 4.80
C THR A 121 -2.72 7.16 3.66
N VAL A 122 -2.62 5.89 3.31
CA VAL A 122 -1.92 5.38 2.12
C VAL A 122 -2.90 4.47 1.41
N VAL A 123 -3.01 4.59 0.08
CA VAL A 123 -3.93 3.80 -0.77
C VAL A 123 -5.37 3.77 -0.24
N GLY A 124 -5.86 4.93 0.17
CA GLY A 124 -7.22 5.08 0.70
C GLY A 124 -7.45 4.50 2.10
N HIS A 125 -6.45 3.83 2.68
CA HIS A 125 -6.55 3.19 3.99
C HIS A 125 -5.99 4.09 5.11
N PRO A 126 -6.82 4.56 6.06
CA PRO A 126 -6.36 5.37 7.20
C PRO A 126 -5.32 4.64 8.05
N GLY A 127 -4.22 5.32 8.40
CA GLY A 127 -3.11 4.70 9.14
C GLY A 127 -2.24 3.75 8.30
N GLY A 128 -2.54 3.56 7.01
CA GLY A 128 -1.74 2.72 6.11
C GLY A 128 -0.29 3.16 5.94
N GLY A 129 0.04 4.40 6.32
CA GLY A 129 1.41 4.91 6.35
C GLY A 129 2.16 4.65 7.66
N ASP A 130 1.56 4.00 8.64
CA ASP A 130 2.27 3.60 9.86
C ASP A 130 3.23 2.44 9.56
N PRO A 131 4.45 2.44 10.16
CA PRO A 131 5.47 1.47 9.80
C PRO A 131 5.03 0.04 10.10
N LEU A 132 5.20 -0.86 9.13
CA LEU A 132 4.83 -2.27 9.15
C LEU A 132 3.38 -2.54 9.56
N TYR A 133 2.47 -1.59 9.30
CA TYR A 133 1.06 -1.90 9.19
C TYR A 133 0.86 -2.75 7.93
N ALA A 134 0.29 -3.93 8.08
CA ALA A 134 0.02 -4.84 6.96
C ALA A 134 -1.48 -5.15 6.90
N MET A 135 -2.07 -5.06 5.72
CA MET A 135 -3.47 -5.36 5.48
C MET A 135 -3.65 -6.25 4.25
N VAL A 136 -4.75 -6.98 4.22
CA VAL A 136 -5.16 -7.77 3.06
C VAL A 136 -6.16 -6.97 2.22
N PRO A 137 -5.85 -6.64 0.96
CA PRO A 137 -6.83 -6.07 0.04
C PRO A 137 -8.03 -7.01 -0.16
N THR A 138 -9.25 -6.48 -0.02
CA THR A 138 -10.48 -7.25 -0.17
C THR A 138 -11.61 -6.41 -0.75
N PHE A 139 -12.60 -7.07 -1.38
CA PHE A 139 -13.91 -6.48 -1.65
C PHE A 139 -14.84 -6.73 -0.47
N GLU A 140 -15.17 -5.67 0.24
CA GLU A 140 -16.10 -5.66 1.37
C GLU A 140 -17.54 -5.82 0.89
N ILE A 141 -17.93 -5.06 -0.14
CA ILE A 141 -19.19 -5.23 -0.84
C ILE A 141 -18.92 -5.92 -2.18
N LYS A 142 -19.68 -7.00 -2.43
CA LYS A 142 -19.67 -7.79 -3.65
C LYS A 142 -21.06 -8.37 -3.87
N SER A 143 -21.89 -7.68 -4.63
CA SER A 143 -23.25 -8.13 -4.92
C SER A 143 -23.58 -8.02 -6.39
N LEU A 144 -24.29 -9.02 -6.90
CA LEU A 144 -24.88 -9.04 -8.22
C LEU A 144 -26.39 -9.22 -8.08
N ALA A 145 -27.14 -8.51 -8.90
CA ALA A 145 -28.59 -8.65 -9.05
C ALA A 145 -28.95 -8.68 -10.53
N GLN A 146 -30.07 -9.32 -10.87
CA GLN A 146 -30.59 -9.36 -12.22
C GLN A 146 -31.99 -8.76 -12.30
N SER A 147 -32.34 -8.14 -13.42
CA SER A 147 -33.66 -7.54 -13.60
C SER A 147 -34.75 -8.52 -14.05
N SER A 148 -34.38 -9.61 -14.73
CA SER A 148 -35.33 -10.57 -15.29
C SER A 148 -34.74 -11.99 -15.41
N PRO A 149 -35.44 -13.05 -14.97
CA PRO A 149 -35.02 -14.43 -15.18
C PRO A 149 -35.57 -15.04 -16.48
N LEU A 150 -36.27 -14.27 -17.32
CA LEU A 150 -36.97 -14.81 -18.50
C LEU A 150 -35.98 -15.12 -19.63
N ALA A 151 -36.00 -16.36 -20.12
CA ALA A 151 -35.16 -16.81 -21.24
C ALA A 151 -35.39 -15.97 -22.50
N TYR A 152 -34.32 -15.72 -23.26
CA TYR A 152 -34.30 -14.94 -24.50
C TYR A 152 -34.73 -13.47 -24.35
N GLY A 153 -35.02 -13.02 -23.13
CA GLY A 153 -35.33 -11.64 -22.81
C GLY A 153 -34.08 -10.84 -22.46
N ASN A 154 -34.19 -9.51 -22.55
CA ASN A 154 -33.16 -8.62 -22.05
C ASN A 154 -33.13 -8.69 -20.52
N ASN A 155 -31.91 -8.73 -19.99
CA ASN A 155 -31.65 -8.78 -18.58
C ASN A 155 -30.52 -7.81 -18.25
N PHE A 156 -30.69 -7.02 -17.19
CA PHE A 156 -29.62 -6.18 -16.67
C PHE A 156 -28.97 -6.88 -15.51
N ILE A 157 -27.65 -7.04 -15.57
CA ILE A 157 -26.85 -7.48 -14.44
C ILE A 157 -26.35 -6.23 -13.72
N THR A 158 -26.90 -5.96 -12.54
CA THR A 158 -26.45 -4.90 -11.64
C THR A 158 -25.35 -5.42 -10.75
N VAL A 159 -24.24 -4.69 -10.70
CA VAL A 159 -23.04 -5.00 -9.93
C VAL A 159 -22.82 -3.88 -8.91
N THR A 160 -22.57 -4.23 -7.65
CA THR A 160 -22.06 -3.31 -6.64
C THR A 160 -20.78 -3.87 -6.02
N LEU A 161 -19.73 -3.06 -6.06
CA LEU A 161 -18.40 -3.40 -5.53
C LEU A 161 -17.92 -2.29 -4.59
N GLN A 162 -17.26 -2.68 -3.50
CA GLN A 162 -16.52 -1.76 -2.63
C GLN A 162 -15.24 -2.45 -2.18
N GLY A 163 -14.08 -1.88 -2.50
CA GLY A 163 -12.79 -2.32 -1.99
C GLY A 163 -12.42 -1.64 -0.67
N ASN A 164 -11.46 -2.19 0.06
CA ASN A 164 -10.85 -1.57 1.25
C ASN A 164 -9.52 -0.84 0.95
N ILE A 165 -9.18 -0.70 -0.34
CA ILE A 165 -7.97 -0.07 -0.87
C ILE A 165 -8.33 0.71 -2.13
N ASP A 166 -7.62 1.80 -2.39
CA ASP A 166 -7.68 2.50 -3.66
C ASP A 166 -7.15 1.61 -4.79
N LEU A 167 -7.86 1.58 -5.91
CA LEU A 167 -7.42 0.95 -7.15
C LEU A 167 -7.22 2.05 -8.19
N ALA A 168 -5.97 2.43 -8.45
CA ALA A 168 -5.63 3.51 -9.36
C ALA A 168 -5.26 2.98 -10.75
N SER A 169 -5.59 3.77 -11.78
CA SER A 169 -5.15 3.49 -13.16
C SER A 169 -3.63 3.58 -13.33
N ALA A 170 -2.95 4.40 -12.54
CA ALA A 170 -1.48 4.50 -12.51
C ALA A 170 -0.80 3.19 -12.11
N ASP A 171 -1.50 2.34 -11.34
CA ASP A 171 -1.04 1.02 -10.91
C ASP A 171 -1.53 -0.10 -11.84
N ALA A 172 -2.12 0.26 -13.00
CA ALA A 172 -2.75 -0.67 -13.94
C ALA A 172 -3.80 -1.58 -13.28
N SER A 173 -4.57 -1.04 -12.34
CA SER A 173 -5.57 -1.79 -11.59
C SER A 173 -6.68 -2.35 -12.49
N VAL A 174 -7.03 -3.62 -12.28
CA VAL A 174 -8.07 -4.34 -13.02
C VAL A 174 -8.93 -5.15 -12.03
N ILE A 175 -10.25 -5.12 -12.24
CA ILE A 175 -11.20 -5.98 -11.53
C ILE A 175 -11.77 -6.98 -12.53
N THR A 176 -11.80 -8.26 -12.15
CA THR A 176 -12.35 -9.33 -12.97
C THR A 176 -13.51 -10.00 -12.24
N LEU A 177 -14.67 -10.04 -12.90
CA LEU A 177 -15.85 -10.77 -12.46
C LEU A 177 -15.99 -12.02 -13.32
N SER A 178 -15.80 -13.20 -12.73
CA SER A 178 -15.81 -14.48 -13.46
C SER A 178 -17.06 -15.31 -13.15
N GLY A 179 -17.30 -16.33 -13.98
CA GLY A 179 -18.39 -17.30 -13.80
C GLY A 179 -19.62 -17.01 -14.65
N PHE A 180 -19.51 -16.14 -15.67
CA PHE A 180 -20.58 -15.84 -16.60
C PHE A 180 -20.60 -16.85 -17.76
N THR A 181 -20.89 -18.12 -17.47
CA THR A 181 -20.78 -19.26 -18.40
C THR A 181 -21.75 -19.26 -19.58
N SER A 182 -22.84 -18.49 -19.49
CA SER A 182 -23.92 -18.54 -20.49
C SER A 182 -24.56 -17.17 -20.73
N LEU A 183 -23.86 -16.09 -20.38
CA LEU A 183 -24.32 -14.74 -20.67
C LEU A 183 -23.86 -14.31 -22.06
N THR A 184 -24.78 -13.78 -22.85
CA THR A 184 -24.45 -13.12 -24.12
C THR A 184 -24.61 -11.61 -23.93
N PRO A 185 -23.52 -10.82 -23.93
CA PRO A 185 -23.63 -9.36 -23.84
C PRO A 185 -24.32 -8.79 -25.08
N THR A 186 -25.13 -7.75 -24.90
CA THR A 186 -25.82 -7.09 -26.02
C THR A 186 -24.92 -6.10 -26.78
N SER A 187 -23.69 -5.85 -26.29
CA SER A 187 -22.70 -4.96 -26.89
C SER A 187 -21.27 -5.49 -26.75
N SER A 188 -20.39 -5.10 -27.67
CA SER A 188 -18.95 -5.37 -27.65
C SER A 188 -18.18 -4.15 -28.16
N PRO A 189 -17.45 -3.40 -27.32
CA PRO A 189 -17.26 -3.60 -25.89
C PRO A 189 -18.57 -3.43 -25.09
N VAL A 190 -18.59 -3.96 -23.86
CA VAL A 190 -19.78 -3.96 -23.00
C VAL A 190 -20.04 -2.55 -22.49
N LEU A 191 -21.17 -1.96 -22.85
CA LEU A 191 -21.57 -0.66 -22.31
C LEU A 191 -21.97 -0.79 -20.84
N LEU A 192 -21.35 0.02 -19.98
CA LEU A 192 -21.75 0.15 -18.58
C LEU A 192 -22.75 1.30 -18.43
N TYR A 193 -23.79 1.06 -17.64
CA TYR A 193 -24.82 2.03 -17.32
C TYR A 193 -24.77 2.36 -15.82
N ASN A 194 -24.86 3.65 -15.50
CA ASN A 194 -25.23 4.25 -14.21
C ASN A 194 -25.20 5.78 -14.30
N ASP A 195 -25.51 6.46 -13.20
CA ASP A 195 -25.49 7.91 -13.10
C ASP A 195 -24.11 8.51 -12.72
N THR A 196 -23.14 7.75 -12.18
CA THR A 196 -21.87 8.37 -11.71
C THR A 196 -20.62 7.47 -11.69
N SER A 197 -20.73 6.17 -11.38
CA SER A 197 -19.55 5.32 -11.16
C SER A 197 -18.95 4.69 -12.44
N LYS A 198 -19.61 4.77 -13.59
CA LYS A 198 -19.20 4.02 -14.81
C LYS A 198 -17.93 4.56 -15.43
N SER A 199 -17.69 5.86 -15.31
CA SER A 199 -16.50 6.52 -15.87
C SER A 199 -15.21 6.08 -15.17
N ALA A 200 -15.30 5.55 -13.95
CA ALA A 200 -14.15 4.98 -13.25
C ALA A 200 -13.62 3.69 -13.90
N PHE A 201 -14.41 3.06 -14.79
CA PHE A 201 -14.04 1.83 -15.47
C PHE A 201 -13.94 2.02 -16.98
N SER A 202 -13.12 1.19 -17.63
CA SER A 202 -12.96 1.13 -19.08
C SER A 202 -12.77 -0.32 -19.55
N ASP A 203 -12.90 -0.51 -20.86
CA ASP A 203 -12.50 -1.74 -21.57
C ASP A 203 -10.97 -1.82 -21.80
N GLY A 204 -10.19 -0.94 -21.14
CA GLY A 204 -8.77 -0.72 -21.41
C GLY A 204 -8.49 0.42 -22.38
N SER A 205 -9.51 1.02 -23.00
CA SER A 205 -9.37 2.16 -23.93
C SER A 205 -10.42 3.25 -23.70
N THR A 206 -11.69 2.89 -23.60
CA THR A 206 -12.84 3.79 -23.55
C THR A 206 -13.50 3.76 -22.18
N ALA A 207 -13.54 4.89 -21.47
CA ALA A 207 -14.22 5.01 -20.19
C ALA A 207 -15.74 4.76 -20.33
N GLY A 208 -16.36 4.14 -19.33
CA GLY A 208 -17.77 3.75 -19.35
C GLY A 208 -18.05 2.42 -20.06
N TYR A 209 -17.01 1.68 -20.47
CA TYR A 209 -17.12 0.36 -21.07
C TYR A 209 -16.38 -0.69 -20.24
N ALA A 210 -16.63 -1.95 -20.55
CA ALA A 210 -15.92 -3.12 -20.04
C ALA A 210 -15.67 -4.11 -21.18
N ALA A 211 -14.83 -5.11 -20.95
CA ALA A 211 -14.55 -6.14 -21.94
C ALA A 211 -14.80 -7.53 -21.37
N PHE A 212 -15.38 -8.43 -22.15
CA PHE A 212 -15.37 -9.86 -21.81
C PHE A 212 -14.05 -10.49 -22.29
N ALA A 213 -13.39 -11.22 -21.40
CA ALA A 213 -12.28 -12.12 -21.71
C ALA A 213 -12.72 -13.55 -21.37
N GLY A 214 -13.28 -14.25 -22.37
CA GLY A 214 -13.97 -15.52 -22.14
C GLY A 214 -15.24 -15.30 -21.29
N GLU A 215 -15.38 -16.05 -20.21
CA GLU A 215 -16.53 -16.00 -19.28
C GLU A 215 -16.36 -14.98 -18.14
N ALA A 216 -15.43 -14.04 -18.29
CA ALA A 216 -15.11 -13.05 -17.29
C ALA A 216 -15.30 -11.63 -17.83
N LEU A 217 -16.06 -10.82 -17.09
CA LEU A 217 -16.16 -9.38 -17.33
C LEU A 217 -14.95 -8.70 -16.68
N VAL A 218 -14.14 -8.04 -17.49
CA VAL A 218 -12.94 -7.32 -17.11
C VAL A 218 -13.25 -5.82 -17.07
N LEU A 219 -12.97 -5.20 -15.93
CA LEU A 219 -13.12 -3.79 -15.66
C LEU A 219 -11.71 -3.22 -15.41
N THR A 220 -11.18 -2.46 -16.36
CA THR A 220 -9.93 -1.73 -16.15
C THR A 220 -10.24 -0.40 -15.50
N VAL A 221 -9.46 0.06 -14.52
CA VAL A 221 -9.64 1.42 -14.00
C VAL A 221 -9.31 2.43 -15.11
N ALA A 222 -10.23 3.34 -15.41
CA ALA A 222 -10.09 4.27 -16.52
C ALA A 222 -8.90 5.23 -16.32
N SER A 223 -8.28 5.67 -17.42
CA SER A 223 -7.09 6.53 -17.37
C SER A 223 -7.33 7.81 -16.57
N GLY A 224 -6.47 8.09 -15.58
CA GLY A 224 -6.58 9.25 -14.70
C GLY A 224 -7.55 9.05 -13.53
N GLU A 225 -8.30 7.95 -13.50
CA GLU A 225 -9.25 7.65 -12.43
C GLU A 225 -8.62 6.80 -11.33
N THR A 226 -9.29 6.82 -10.17
CA THR A 226 -9.05 5.93 -9.03
C THR A 226 -10.40 5.45 -8.50
N VAL A 227 -10.55 4.14 -8.36
CA VAL A 227 -11.67 3.54 -7.64
C VAL A 227 -11.32 3.59 -6.15
N LEU A 228 -11.99 4.47 -5.42
CA LEU A 228 -11.64 4.81 -4.04
C LEU A 228 -12.00 3.70 -3.06
N ALA A 229 -11.14 3.48 -2.05
CA ALA A 229 -11.41 2.62 -0.91
C ALA A 229 -12.69 3.07 -0.19
N TYR A 230 -13.46 2.10 0.31
CA TYR A 230 -14.67 2.31 1.13
C TYR A 230 -15.80 3.09 0.46
N VAL A 231 -15.72 3.29 -0.87
CA VAL A 231 -16.77 3.90 -1.67
C VAL A 231 -17.44 2.79 -2.51
N PRO A 232 -18.77 2.63 -2.45
CA PRO A 232 -19.46 1.66 -3.28
C PRO A 232 -19.60 2.17 -4.73
N TYR A 233 -19.16 1.36 -5.68
CA TYR A 233 -19.33 1.58 -7.11
C TYR A 233 -20.45 0.65 -7.60
N THR A 234 -21.55 1.24 -8.09
CA THR A 234 -22.70 0.48 -8.63
C THR A 234 -22.90 0.80 -10.10
N PHE A 235 -22.95 -0.22 -10.94
CA PHE A 235 -23.24 -0.10 -12.37
C PHE A 235 -24.02 -1.32 -12.85
N TRP A 236 -24.58 -1.26 -14.05
CA TRP A 236 -25.20 -2.42 -14.68
C TRP A 236 -24.82 -2.51 -16.15
N PHE A 237 -24.96 -3.71 -16.72
CA PHE A 237 -24.79 -3.98 -18.14
C PHE A 237 -25.89 -4.91 -18.64
N GLU A 238 -26.21 -4.80 -19.92
CA GLU A 238 -27.29 -5.57 -20.53
C GLU A 238 -26.75 -6.86 -21.15
N VAL A 239 -27.49 -7.94 -20.93
CA VAL A 239 -27.27 -9.28 -21.50
C VAL A 239 -28.59 -9.83 -22.03
N THR A 240 -28.49 -10.83 -22.89
CA THR A 240 -29.62 -11.69 -23.26
C THR A 240 -29.51 -13.01 -22.51
N ASN A 241 -30.59 -13.40 -21.82
CA ASN A 241 -30.71 -14.67 -21.10
C ASN A 241 -30.80 -15.89 -22.01
#